data_AF-A0A0R3QCY2-F1
#
_entry.id   AF-A0A0R3QCY2-F1
#
_cell.length_a   1.000
_cell.length_b   1.000
_cell.length_c   1.000
_cell.angle_alpha   90.00
_cell.angle_beta   90.00
_cell.angle_gamma   90.00
#
_symmetry.space_group_name_H-M   'P 1'
#
loop_
_entity.id
_entity.type
_entity.pdbx_description
1 polymer ?
#
loop_
_entity_poly.entity_id
_entity_poly.type
_entity_poly.pdbx_seq_one_letter_code
_entity_poly.pdbx_strand_id
1 'polypeptide(L)' 'MNAIENRFARLWTECQNCSGTMNEEVLCSARDCPIFYMREKVRYDLAEQMKSLQRFYLSTW' A
#
# COMPACT_ATOMS: atom_id res chain seq x y z
N MET A 1 6.94 14.53 -2.41
CA MET A 1 6.39 13.15 -2.53
C MET A 1 5.29 12.97 -1.51
N ASN A 2 4.16 12.39 -1.91
CA ASN A 2 2.96 12.27 -1.09
C ASN A 2 3.22 11.34 0.11
N ALA A 3 2.75 11.69 1.31
CA ALA A 3 3.12 11.00 2.55
C ALA A 3 2.65 9.53 2.58
N ILE A 4 1.47 9.25 2.01
CA ILE A 4 0.88 7.91 1.95
C ILE A 4 1.61 7.01 0.96
N GLU A 5 1.98 7.53 -0.22
CA GLU A 5 2.77 6.79 -1.22
C GLU A 5 4.14 6.37 -0.67
N ASN A 6 4.83 7.28 0.01
CA ASN A 6 6.12 6.97 0.66
C ASN A 6 5.97 5.89 1.74
N ARG A 7 4.89 5.95 2.52
CA ARG A 7 4.62 4.96 3.56
C ARG A 7 4.29 3.59 2.96
N PHE A 8 3.51 3.57 1.88
CA PHE A 8 3.23 2.36 1.11
C PHE A 8 4.52 1.73 0.60
N ALA A 9 5.37 2.50 -0.09
CA ALA A 9 6.62 2.00 -0.66
C ALA A 9 7.52 1.36 0.41
N ARG A 10 7.71 2.03 1.56
CA ARG A 10 8.54 1.48 2.65
C ARG A 10 8.00 0.17 3.21
N LEU A 11 6.73 0.14 3.61
CA LEU A 11 6.13 -1.06 4.22
C LEU A 11 6.06 -2.22 3.23
N TRP A 12 5.80 -1.94 1.95
CA TRP A 12 5.73 -2.95 0.92
C TRP A 12 7.10 -3.58 0.65
N THR A 13 8.14 -2.76 0.50
CA THR A 13 9.51 -3.25 0.31
C THR A 13 10.01 -4.04 1.54
N GLU A 14 9.69 -3.60 2.76
CA GLU A 14 10.00 -4.38 3.97
C GLU A 14 9.34 -5.76 3.95
N CYS A 15 8.07 -5.83 3.56
CA CYS A 15 7.35 -7.10 3.43
C CYS A 15 7.93 -8.01 2.33
N GLN A 16 8.31 -7.46 1.17
CA GLN A 16 8.95 -8.22 0.08
C GLN A 16 10.32 -8.77 0.50
N ASN A 17 11.11 -7.98 1.22
CA ASN A 17 12.39 -8.44 1.77
C ASN A 17 12.18 -9.54 2.82
N CYS A 18 11.15 -9.43 3.66
CA CYS A 18 10.80 -10.45 4.65
C CYS A 18 10.31 -11.76 4.02
N SER A 19 9.52 -11.71 2.94
CA SER A 19 9.02 -12.90 2.24
C SER A 19 10.04 -13.51 1.28
N GLY A 20 11.04 -12.73 0.84
CA GLY A 20 12.00 -13.12 -0.19
C GLY A 20 11.41 -13.08 -1.61
N THR A 21 10.21 -12.54 -1.79
CA THR A 21 9.52 -12.46 -3.08
C THR A 21 9.48 -11.01 -3.57
N MET A 22 10.07 -10.76 -4.75
CA MET A 22 10.10 -9.41 -5.34
C MET A 22 9.01 -9.20 -6.39
N ASN A 23 8.75 -10.22 -7.20
CA ASN A 23 7.86 -10.12 -8.36
C ASN A 23 6.52 -10.83 -8.14
N GLU A 24 6.36 -11.47 -6.99
CA GLU A 24 5.17 -12.22 -6.60
C GLU A 24 4.46 -11.55 -5.44
N GLU A 25 3.21 -11.95 -5.19
CA GLU A 25 2.42 -11.43 -4.10
C GLU A 25 2.99 -11.83 -2.73
N VAL A 26 2.95 -10.92 -1.76
CA VAL A 26 3.39 -11.19 -0.38
C VAL A 26 2.23 -11.76 0.45
N LEU A 27 2.15 -13.10 0.54
CA LEU A 27 1.14 -13.84 1.30
C LEU A 27 1.51 -13.99 2.80
N CYS A 28 1.63 -12.87 3.52
CA CYS A 28 1.88 -12.87 4.97
C CYS A 28 0.56 -12.83 5.77
N SER A 29 0.43 -13.71 6.79
CA SER A 29 -0.71 -13.81 7.71
C SER A 29 -0.33 -13.72 9.20
N ALA A 30 0.91 -13.30 9.50
CA ALA A 30 1.43 -13.22 10.86
C ALA A 30 0.78 -12.06 11.64
N ARG A 31 -0.14 -12.38 12.57
CA ARG A 31 -0.86 -11.39 13.37
C ARG A 31 0.01 -10.68 14.41
N ASP A 32 1.08 -11.33 14.83
CA ASP A 32 2.06 -10.76 15.75
C ASP A 32 3.06 -9.81 15.04
N CYS A 33 3.02 -9.74 13.71
CA CYS A 33 3.85 -8.81 12.95
C CYS A 33 3.24 -7.40 13.00
N PRO A 34 3.96 -6.38 13.51
CA PRO A 34 3.45 -5.01 13.56
C PRO A 34 3.18 -4.44 12.16
N ILE A 35 3.89 -4.91 11.14
CA ILE A 35 3.74 -4.46 9.74
C ILE A 35 2.45 -4.99 9.11
N PHE A 36 1.93 -6.14 9.55
CA PHE A 36 0.76 -6.79 8.93
C PHE A 36 -0.44 -5.83 8.83
N TYR A 37 -0.85 -5.24 9.95
CA TYR A 37 -1.97 -4.30 9.98
C TYR A 37 -1.63 -2.96 9.32
N MET A 38 -0.39 -2.50 9.42
CA MET A 38 0.05 -1.25 8.79
C MET A 38 0.02 -1.33 7.27
N ARG A 39 0.46 -2.45 6.70
CA ARG A 39 0.42 -2.73 5.25
C ARG A 39 -1.01 -2.74 4.74
N GLU A 40 -1.91 -3.44 5.43
CA GLU A 40 -3.30 -3.53 5.01
C GLU A 40 -3.98 -2.15 5.06
N LYS A 41 -3.76 -1.40 6.15
CA LYS A 41 -4.29 -0.04 6.29
C LYS A 41 -3.80 0.90 5.18
N VAL A 42 -2.50 0.96 4.92
CA VAL A 42 -1.96 1.90 3.92
C VAL A 42 -2.43 1.56 2.50
N ARG A 43 -2.71 0.28 2.22
CA ARG A 43 -3.33 -0.17 0.96
C ARG A 43 -4.75 0.38 0.81
N TYR A 44 -5.56 0.33 1.87
CA TYR A 44 -6.90 0.93 1.89
C TYR A 44 -6.85 2.46 1.73
N ASP A 45 -5.97 3.14 2.49
CA ASP A 45 -5.82 4.60 2.44
C ASP A 45 -5.43 5.07 1.03
N LEU A 46 -4.51 4.36 0.36
CA LEU A 46 -4.10 4.66 -1.02
C LEU A 46 -5.27 4.51 -2.01
N ALA A 47 -6.08 3.45 -1.88
CA ALA A 47 -7.23 3.21 -2.73
C ALA A 47 -8.31 4.30 -2.57
N GLU A 48 -8.52 4.79 -1.34
CA GLU A 48 -9.43 5.90 -1.07
C GLU A 48 -8.92 7.21 -1.69
N GLN A 49 -7.63 7.51 -1.56
CA GLN A 49 -7.02 8.66 -2.23
C GLN A 49 -7.17 8.59 -3.75
N MET A 50 -6.89 7.45 -4.37
CA MET A 50 -7.07 7.28 -5.81
C MET A 50 -8.53 7.48 -6.24
N LYS A 51 -9.50 6.97 -5.49
CA LYS A 51 -10.94 7.20 -5.75
C LYS A 51 -11.31 8.68 -5.68
N SER A 52 -10.75 9.43 -4.72
CA SER A 52 -11.00 10.87 -4.62
C SER A 52 -10.45 11.64 -5.81
N LEU A 53 -9.24 11.29 -6.28
CA LEU A 53 -8.63 11.88 -7.47
C LEU A 53 -9.43 11.56 -8.75
N GLN A 54 -9.94 10.34 -8.89
CA GLN A 54 -10.77 9.94 -10.04
C GLN A 54 -12.00 10.82 -10.24
N ARG A 55 -12.55 11.43 -9.18
CA ARG A 55 -13.69 12.37 -9.30
C ARG A 55 -13.35 13.58 -10.15
N PHE A 56 -12.11 14.04 -10.11
CA PHE A 56 -11.65 15.20 -10.87
C PHE A 56 -11.28 14.84 -12.32
N TYR A 57 -10.89 13.59 -12.59
CA TYR A 57 -10.57 13.13 -13.95
C TYR A 57 -11.76 13.15 -14.92
N LEU A 58 -13.00 13.10 -14.42
CA LEU A 58 -14.21 13.22 -15.25
C LEU A 58 -14.57 14.68 -15.60
N SER A 59 -13.92 15.65 -14.97
CA SER A 59 -14.23 17.09 -15.13
C SER A 59 -13.37 17.80 -16.17
N THR A 60 -12.37 17.11 -16.72
CA THR A 60 -11.52 17.61 -17.81
C THR A 60 -11.87 16.87 -19.10
N TRP A 61 -12.90 17.36 -19.78
CA TRP A 61 -13.15 17.11 -21.20
C TRP A 61 -12.75 18.36 -21.99
#